data_AF-A0A3C0X2Y7-F1
#
_entry.id   AF-A0A3C0X2Y7-F1
#
_cell.length_a   1.000
_cell.length_b   1.000
_cell.length_c   1.000
_cell.angle_alpha   90.00
_cell.angle_beta   90.00
_cell.angle_gamma   90.00
#
_symmetry.space_group_name_H-M   'P 1'
#
loop_
_entity.id
_entity.type
_entity.pdbx_description
1 polymer ?
#
loop_
_entity_poly.entity_id
_entity_poly.type
_entity_poly.pdbx_seq_one_letter_code
_entity_poly.pdbx_strand_id
1 'polypeptide(L)'
;MTMGTFLALLGAALATIFAGIGSARGVGMACEVGMGVLAEDPSKFGKMLVLELLPGTQGLYGFIVSFIVLTKIGVFGGLQSLTTWNGFMILAA
;
A
#
# COMPACT_ATOMS: atom_id res chain seq x y z
N MET A 1 -1.64 -16.22 20.58
CA MET A 1 -2.08 -15.62 19.30
C MET A 1 -3.17 -16.49 18.74
N THR A 2 -4.36 -15.94 18.46
CA THR A 2 -5.46 -16.73 17.89
C THR A 2 -5.31 -16.82 16.36
N MET A 3 -5.96 -17.80 15.73
CA MET A 3 -6.04 -17.87 14.26
C MET A 3 -6.61 -16.58 13.67
N GLY A 4 -7.61 -15.97 14.32
CA GLY A 4 -8.17 -14.69 13.90
C GLY A 4 -7.14 -13.56 13.86
N THR A 5 -6.30 -13.45 14.90
CA THR A 5 -5.23 -12.44 14.96
C THR A 5 -4.14 -12.70 13.91
N PHE A 6 -3.80 -13.96 13.64
CA PHE A 6 -2.86 -14.32 12.57
C PHE A 6 -3.39 -13.91 11.19
N LEU A 7 -4.65 -14.22 10.87
CA LEU A 7 -5.27 -13.85 9.59
C LEU A 7 -5.34 -12.33 9.41
N ALA A 8 -5.63 -11.58 10.47
CA ALA A 8 -5.64 -10.12 10.42
C ALA A 8 -4.25 -9.53 10.12
N LEU A 9 -3.20 -10.09 10.74
CA LEU A 9 -1.81 -9.68 10.46
C LEU A 9 -1.38 -10.06 9.03
N LEU A 10 -1.80 -11.21 8.55
CA LEU A 10 -1.57 -11.61 7.15
C LEU A 10 -2.25 -10.65 6.18
N GLY A 11 -3.51 -10.26 6.44
CA GLY A 11 -4.22 -9.25 5.65
C GLY A 11 -3.49 -7.91 5.61
N ALA A 12 -3.05 -7.42 6.78
CA ALA A 12 -2.26 -6.19 6.86
C ALA A 12 -0.95 -6.28 6.07
N ALA A 13 -0.27 -7.43 6.08
CA ALA A 13 0.96 -7.64 5.32
C ALA A 13 0.70 -7.66 3.80
N LEU A 14 -0.31 -8.41 3.35
CA LEU A 14 -0.66 -8.51 1.93
C LEU A 14 -1.12 -7.16 1.36
N ALA A 15 -1.91 -6.39 2.12
CA ALA A 15 -2.34 -5.04 1.73
C ALA A 15 -1.13 -4.14 1.40
N THR A 16 -0.11 -4.12 2.27
CA THR A 16 1.11 -3.33 2.03
C THR A 16 1.93 -3.90 0.86
N ILE A 17 2.13 -5.21 0.81
CA ILE A 17 3.01 -5.85 -0.20
C ILE A 17 2.46 -5.65 -1.60
N PHE A 18 1.19 -6.01 -1.84
CA PHE A 18 0.63 -5.94 -3.19
C PHE A 18 0.43 -4.51 -3.66
N ALA A 19 0.00 -3.61 -2.77
CA ALA A 19 -0.10 -2.20 -3.09
C ALA A 19 1.28 -1.59 -3.38
N GLY A 20 2.31 -1.93 -2.59
CA GLY A 20 3.69 -1.49 -2.79
C GLY A 20 4.28 -1.96 -4.11
N ILE A 21 4.07 -3.24 -4.47
CA ILE A 21 4.51 -3.78 -5.77
C ILE A 21 3.81 -3.08 -6.93
N GLY A 22 2.48 -2.94 -6.87
CA GLY A 22 1.71 -2.23 -7.90
C GLY A 22 2.16 -0.78 -8.07
N SER A 23 2.38 -0.09 -6.94
CA SER A 23 2.87 1.28 -6.89
C SER A 23 4.25 1.41 -7.52
N ALA A 24 5.22 0.59 -7.12
CA ALA A 24 6.59 0.65 -7.64
C ALA A 24 6.65 0.41 -9.14
N ARG A 25 5.86 -0.56 -9.64
CA ARG A 25 5.74 -0.81 -11.08
C ARG A 25 5.11 0.36 -11.82
N GLY A 26 4.02 0.93 -11.29
CA GLY A 26 3.33 2.06 -11.89
C GLY A 26 4.22 3.30 -11.97
N VAL A 27 4.95 3.61 -10.88
CA VAL A 27 5.93 4.69 -10.83
C VAL A 27 7.03 4.45 -11.85
N GLY A 28 7.63 3.25 -11.88
CA GLY A 28 8.70 2.93 -12.84
C GLY A 28 8.29 3.14 -14.30
N MET A 29 7.10 2.67 -14.69
CA MET A 29 6.56 2.88 -16.04
C MET A 29 6.33 4.37 -16.34
N ALA A 30 5.80 5.13 -15.38
CA ALA A 30 5.58 6.57 -15.53
C ALA A 30 6.91 7.33 -15.63
N CYS A 31 7.94 6.95 -14.86
CA CYS A 31 9.28 7.52 -14.95
C CYS A 31 9.88 7.31 -16.35
N GLU A 32 9.86 6.09 -16.87
CA GLU A 32 10.45 5.76 -18.18
C GLU A 32 9.87 6.64 -19.30
N VAL A 33 8.55 6.79 -19.32
CA VAL A 33 7.86 7.67 -20.27
C VAL A 33 8.18 9.14 -20.00
N GLY A 34 8.15 9.56 -18.73
CA GLY A 34 8.42 10.94 -18.32
C GLY A 34 9.83 11.40 -18.69
N MET A 35 10.83 10.54 -18.52
CA MET A 35 12.22 10.85 -18.90
C MET A 35 12.37 11.03 -20.41
N GLY A 36 11.65 10.26 -21.23
CA GLY A 36 11.60 10.47 -22.68
C GLY A 36 11.05 11.85 -23.04
N VAL A 37 9.99 12.30 -22.36
CA VAL A 37 9.43 13.65 -22.57
C VAL A 37 10.41 14.75 -22.14
N LEU A 38 11.12 14.55 -21.03
CA LEU A 38 12.06 15.55 -20.50
C LEU A 38 13.37 15.63 -21.29
N ALA A 39 13.76 14.57 -22.00
CA ALA A 39 14.86 14.62 -22.94
C ALA A 39 14.59 15.60 -24.09
N GLU A 40 13.34 15.69 -24.55
CA GLU A 40 12.90 16.61 -25.60
C GLU A 40 12.55 18.01 -25.06
N ASP A 41 11.87 18.07 -23.91
CA ASP A 41 11.38 19.34 -23.33
C ASP A 41 11.51 19.35 -21.79
N PRO A 42 12.66 19.82 -21.26
CA PRO A 42 12.91 19.89 -19.81
C PRO A 42 11.93 20.80 -19.05
N SER A 43 11.28 21.76 -19.73
CA SER A 43 10.35 22.70 -19.08
C SER A 43 9.11 21.99 -18.51
N LYS A 44 8.85 20.75 -18.94
CA LYS A 44 7.72 19.92 -18.47
C LYS A 44 7.98 19.16 -17.17
N PHE A 45 9.15 19.32 -16.53
CA PHE A 45 9.53 18.58 -15.31
C PHE A 45 8.43 18.55 -14.24
N GLY A 46 7.89 19.72 -13.87
CA GLY A 46 6.84 19.81 -12.85
C GLY A 46 5.56 19.04 -13.21
N LYS A 47 5.16 19.02 -14.50
CA LYS A 47 3.99 18.25 -14.94
C LYS A 47 4.26 16.75 -14.92
N MET A 48 5.46 16.34 -15.34
CA MET A 48 5.85 14.92 -15.31
C MET A 48 5.91 14.40 -13.87
N LEU A 49 6.46 15.18 -12.95
CA LEU A 49 6.52 14.83 -11.52
C LEU A 49 5.12 14.61 -10.92
N VAL A 50 4.13 15.45 -11.26
CA VAL A 50 2.75 15.24 -10.80
C VAL A 50 2.14 13.96 -11.38
N LEU A 51 2.37 13.67 -12.66
CA LEU A 51 1.84 12.45 -13.30
C LEU A 51 2.50 11.18 -12.75
N GLU A 52 3.79 11.23 -12.41
CA GLU A 52 4.53 10.13 -11.77
C GLU A 52 4.05 9.84 -10.34
N LEU A 53 3.61 10.86 -9.60
CA LEU A 53 3.07 10.69 -8.25
C LEU A 53 1.71 9.96 -8.22
N LEU A 54 0.93 9.99 -9.30
CA LEU A 54 -0.38 9.33 -9.37
C LEU A 54 -0.31 7.83 -9.07
N PRO A 55 0.52 7.00 -9.73
CA PRO A 55 0.68 5.59 -9.35
C PRO A 55 1.33 5.40 -7.98
N GLY A 56 2.14 6.36 -7.51
CA GLY A 56 2.77 6.36 -6.17
C GLY A 56 1.76 6.33 -5.02
N THR A 57 0.56 6.85 -5.23
CA THR A 57 -0.51 6.85 -4.21
C THR A 57 -0.98 5.46 -3.82
N GLN A 58 -0.84 4.47 -4.71
CA GLN A 58 -1.31 3.11 -4.43
C GLN A 58 -0.55 2.49 -3.27
N GLY A 59 0.77 2.70 -3.18
CA GLY A 59 1.57 2.22 -2.06
C GLY A 59 1.15 2.87 -0.74
N LEU A 60 0.81 4.16 -0.78
CA LEU A 60 0.31 4.87 0.40
C LEU A 60 -1.03 4.30 0.89
N TYR A 61 -1.97 3.96 0.00
CA TYR A 61 -3.24 3.37 0.40
C TYR A 61 -3.05 2.01 1.08
N GLY A 62 -2.22 1.11 0.53
CA GLY A 62 -1.92 -0.17 1.18
C GLY A 62 -1.27 -0.01 2.54
N PHE A 63 -0.33 0.94 2.67
CA PHE A 63 0.29 1.28 3.94
C PHE A 63 -0.73 1.79 4.98
N ILE A 64 -1.61 2.73 4.59
CA ILE A 64 -2.65 3.28 5.48
C ILE A 64 -3.61 2.18 5.94
N VAL A 65 -4.06 1.32 5.03
CA VAL A 65 -4.93 0.17 5.37
C VAL A 65 -4.25 -0.73 6.39
N SER A 66 -3.00 -1.11 6.14
CA SER A 66 -2.20 -1.92 7.06
C SER A 66 -2.06 -1.26 8.44
N PHE A 67 -1.76 0.04 8.47
CA PHE A 67 -1.64 0.81 9.71
C PHE A 67 -2.96 0.87 10.50
N ILE A 68 -4.09 1.06 9.82
CA ILE A 68 -5.43 1.02 10.43
C ILE A 68 -5.71 -0.36 11.02
N VAL A 69 -5.40 -1.44 10.30
CA VAL A 69 -5.59 -2.81 10.80
C VAL A 69 -4.73 -3.06 12.04
N LEU A 70 -3.44 -2.74 12.01
CA LEU A 70 -2.53 -2.93 13.15
C LEU A 70 -2.99 -2.16 14.39
N THR A 71 -3.48 -0.93 14.19
CA THR A 71 -4.06 -0.12 15.27
C THR A 71 -5.34 -0.75 15.81
N LYS A 72 -6.25 -1.20 14.93
CA LYS A 72 -7.53 -1.80 15.33
C LYS A 72 -7.37 -3.10 16.12
N ILE A 73 -6.40 -3.94 15.79
CA ILE A 73 -6.16 -5.20 16.50
C ILE A 73 -5.29 -5.03 17.76
N GLY A 74 -4.88 -3.79 18.06
CA GLY A 74 -4.18 -3.44 19.29
C GLY A 74 -2.69 -3.79 19.29
N VAL A 75 -2.01 -3.87 18.14
CA VAL A 75 -0.57 -4.24 18.09
C VAL A 75 0.29 -3.33 18.98
N PHE A 76 -0.05 -2.04 19.08
CA PHE A 76 0.73 -1.05 19.82
C PHE A 76 0.34 -0.86 21.30
N GLY A 77 -0.76 -1.47 21.76
CA GLY A 77 -1.28 -1.27 23.12
C GLY A 77 -1.67 -2.54 23.87
N GLY A 78 -1.80 -3.67 23.17
CA GLY A 78 -2.24 -4.95 23.72
C GLY A 78 -3.01 -5.74 22.66
N LEU A 79 -2.44 -6.87 22.20
CA LEU A 79 -3.01 -7.67 21.13
C LEU A 79 -4.39 -8.23 21.50
N GLN A 80 -5.40 -7.84 20.74
CA GLN A 80 -6.75 -8.36 20.90
C GLN A 80 -6.84 -9.80 20.40
N SER A 81 -7.56 -10.64 21.16
CA SER A 81 -7.89 -12.00 20.74
C SER A 81 -9.09 -11.97 19.80
N LEU A 82 -8.84 -12.11 18.50
CA LEU A 82 -9.89 -12.10 17.48
C LEU A 82 -10.47 -13.50 17.26
N THR A 83 -11.76 -13.55 16.93
CA THR A 83 -12.39 -14.76 16.37
C THR A 83 -11.87 -15.02 14.96
N THR A 84 -11.88 -16.29 14.54
CA THR A 84 -11.45 -16.67 13.19
C THR A 84 -12.24 -15.94 12.10
N TRP A 85 -13.54 -15.72 12.33
CA TRP A 85 -14.41 -14.99 11.40
C TRP A 85 -13.96 -13.54 11.20
N ASN A 86 -13.68 -12.82 12.29
CA ASN A 86 -13.20 -11.44 12.20
C ASN A 86 -11.83 -11.35 11.52
N GLY A 87 -10.95 -12.34 11.76
CA GLY A 87 -9.66 -12.43 11.07
C GLY A 87 -9.80 -12.61 9.57
N PHE A 88 -10.72 -13.47 9.12
CA PHE A 88 -11.02 -13.64 7.69
C PHE A 88 -11.59 -12.38 7.05
N MET A 89 -12.48 -11.66 7.75
CA MET A 89 -13.02 -10.40 7.23
C MET A 89 -11.92 -9.36 6.99
N ILE A 90 -10.91 -9.30 7.88
CA ILE A 90 -9.76 -8.39 7.72
C ILE A 90 -8.85 -8.86 6.58
N LEU A 91 -8.64 -10.16 6.43
CA LEU A 91 -7.80 -10.72 5.37
C LEU A 91 -8.38 -10.49 3.97
N ALA A 92 -9.71 -10.53 3.83
CA ALA A 92 -10.41 -10.41 2.55
C ALA A 92 -10.80 -8.98 2.16
N ALA A 93 -10.63 -8.01 3.05
CA ALA A 93 -10.93 -6.59 2.81
C ALA A 93 -9.81 -5.90 2.02
#